data_AF-A0A351YGG1-F1
#
_entry.id   AF-A0A351YGG1-F1
#
_cell.length_a   1.000
_cell.length_b   1.000
_cell.length_c   1.000
_cell.angle_alpha   90.00
_cell.angle_beta   90.00
_cell.angle_gamma   90.00
#
_symmetry.space_group_name_H-M   'P 1'
#
loop_
_entity.id
_entity.type
_entity.pdbx_description
1 polymer ?
#
loop_
_entity_poly.entity_id
_entity_poly.type
_entity_poly.pdbx_seq_one_letter_code
_entity_poly.pdbx_strand_id
1 'polypeptide(L)' 'EKGIITAIVAGFFVSLFGGSRVQIGGPTGAFIVIVYGIIQQYGESGLMIATIMAGVFLILLGLFHLGTIIKYIP' A
#
# COMPACT_ATOMS: atom_id res chain seq x y z
N GLU A 1 17.07 -7.48 -2.18
CA GLU A 1 16.95 -7.87 -0.76
C GLU A 1 15.71 -7.29 -0.08
N LYS A 2 15.62 -5.96 0.09
CA LYS A 2 14.48 -5.30 0.77
C LYS A 2 13.09 -5.70 0.25
N GLY A 3 12.91 -5.79 -1.08
CA GLY A 3 11.63 -6.19 -1.68
C GLY A 3 11.18 -7.61 -1.34
N ILE A 4 12.11 -8.56 -1.17
CA ILE A 4 11.77 -9.95 -0.79
C ILE A 4 11.26 -9.98 0.65
N ILE A 5 11.94 -9.26 1.56
CA ILE A 5 11.52 -9.14 2.96
C ILE A 5 10.13 -8.49 3.03
N THR A 6 9.91 -7.40 2.29
CA THR A 6 8.60 -6.75 2.21
C THR A 6 7.53 -7.69 1.66
N ALA A 7 7.84 -8.51 0.65
CA ALA A 7 6.89 -9.47 0.10
C ALA A 7 6.46 -10.54 1.12
N ILE A 8 7.41 -11.07 1.90
CA ILE A 8 7.11 -12.08 2.93
C ILE A 8 6.21 -11.48 4.02
N VAL A 9 6.61 -10.32 4.56
CA VAL A 9 5.86 -9.66 5.64
C VAL A 9 4.49 -9.20 5.16
N ALA A 10 4.42 -8.51 4.01
CA ALA A 10 3.16 -8.06 3.43
C ALA A 10 2.26 -9.25 3.05
N GLY A 11 2.81 -10.31 2.49
CA GLY A 11 2.08 -11.54 2.15
C GLY A 11 1.42 -12.15 3.38
N PHE A 12 2.16 -12.28 4.49
CA PHE A 12 1.61 -12.78 5.76
C PHE A 12 0.43 -11.93 6.27
N PHE A 13 0.59 -10.60 6.34
CA PHE A 13 -0.49 -9.72 6.78
C PHE A 13 -1.69 -9.72 5.82
N VAL A 14 -1.46 -9.72 4.51
CA VAL A 14 -2.53 -9.77 3.50
C VAL A 14 -3.27 -11.10 3.55
N SER A 15 -2.59 -12.22 3.79
CA SER A 15 -3.28 -13.51 3.96
C SER A 15 -4.11 -13.59 5.25
N LEU A 16 -3.67 -12.92 6.33
CA LEU A 16 -4.41 -12.87 7.60
C LEU A 16 -5.62 -11.94 7.56
N PHE A 17 -5.49 -10.77 6.91
CA PHE A 17 -6.49 -9.69 6.95
C PHE A 17 -7.17 -9.41 5.60
N GLY A 18 -6.81 -10.15 4.54
CA GLY A 18 -7.28 -9.91 3.18
C GLY A 18 -8.74 -10.30 2.95
N GLY A 19 -9.39 -9.58 2.04
CA GLY A 19 -10.82 -9.77 1.73
C GLY A 19 -11.10 -10.85 0.68
N SER A 20 -10.07 -11.48 0.11
CA SER A 20 -10.22 -12.47 -0.97
C SER A 20 -9.21 -13.60 -0.85
N ARG A 21 -9.66 -14.83 -1.12
CA ARG A 21 -8.82 -16.05 -1.13
C ARG A 21 -7.74 -16.05 -2.22
N VAL A 22 -7.86 -15.17 -3.22
CA VAL A 22 -6.91 -15.06 -4.34
C VAL A 22 -6.06 -13.78 -4.26
N GLN A 23 -6.11 -13.06 -3.14
CA GLN A 23 -5.35 -11.82 -2.97
C GLN A 23 -3.87 -12.13 -2.69
N ILE A 24 -2.97 -11.48 -3.43
CA ILE A 24 -1.53 -11.61 -3.25
C ILE A 24 -0.97 -10.24 -2.84
N GLY A 25 -0.28 -10.19 -1.71
CA GLY A 25 0.41 -9.00 -1.22
C GLY A 25 1.89 -9.03 -1.59
N GLY A 26 2.43 -7.92 -2.10
CA GLY A 26 3.86 -7.82 -2.42
C GLY A 26 4.27 -6.44 -2.99
N PRO A 27 5.57 -6.20 -3.19
CA PRO A 27 6.07 -4.95 -3.76
C PRO A 27 5.66 -4.81 -5.23
N THR A 28 4.79 -3.84 -5.54
CA THR A 28 4.31 -3.58 -6.90
C THR A 28 5.23 -2.63 -7.65
N GLY A 29 5.66 -3.01 -8.87
CA GLY A 29 6.50 -2.18 -9.72
C GLY A 29 5.88 -0.82 -10.07
N ALA A 30 4.56 -0.78 -10.28
CA ALA A 30 3.82 0.44 -10.60
C ALA A 30 3.96 1.56 -9.55
N PHE A 31 4.27 1.20 -8.29
CA PHE A 31 4.39 2.16 -7.20
C PHE A 31 5.82 2.74 -7.04
N ILE A 32 6.83 2.10 -7.64
CA ILE A 32 8.25 2.46 -7.46
C ILE A 32 8.54 3.90 -7.92
N VAL A 33 7.92 4.33 -9.03
CA VAL A 33 8.11 5.68 -9.57
C VAL A 33 7.63 6.74 -8.59
N ILE A 34 6.49 6.50 -7.93
CA ILE A 34 5.92 7.42 -6.93
C ILE A 34 6.83 7.48 -5.69
N VAL A 35 7.29 6.32 -5.21
CA VAL A 35 8.22 6.24 -4.07
C VAL A 35 9.51 7.01 -4.35
N TYR A 36 10.10 6.81 -5.54
CA TYR A 36 11.29 7.55 -5.95
C TYR A 36 11.05 9.06 -6.03
N GLY A 37 9.90 9.48 -6.57
CA GLY A 37 9.51 10.90 -6.60
C GLY A 37 9.42 11.51 -5.19
N ILE A 38 8.80 10.79 -4.25
CA ILE A 38 8.69 11.25 -2.86
C ILE A 38 10.06 11.32 -2.19
N ILE A 39 10.91 10.31 -2.36
CA ILE A 39 12.27 10.32 -1.78
C ILE A 39 13.09 11.48 -2.35
N GLN A 40 13.01 11.74 -3.66
CA GLN A 40 13.73 12.85 -4.29
C GLN A 40 13.27 14.22 -3.78
N GLN A 41 11.99 14.39 -3.50
CA GLN A 41 11.43 15.69 -3.11
C GLN A 41 11.38 15.92 -1.60
N TYR A 42 11.18 14.87 -0.80
CA TYR A 42 10.91 14.93 0.65
C TYR A 42 11.82 14.02 1.49
N GLY A 43 12.72 13.26 0.87
CA GLY A 43 13.61 12.33 1.56
C GLY A 43 12.91 11.07 2.10
N GLU A 44 13.68 10.21 2.77
CA GLU A 44 13.17 8.96 3.36
C GLU A 44 12.18 9.21 4.51
N SER A 45 12.34 10.30 5.26
CA SER A 45 11.41 10.69 6.32
C SER A 45 10.04 11.07 5.75
N GLY A 46 10.00 11.79 4.63
CA GLY A 46 8.77 12.11 3.92
C GLY A 46 8.04 10.87 3.43
N LEU A 47 8.77 9.88 2.91
CA LEU A 47 8.20 8.59 2.52
C LEU A 47 7.57 7.85 3.70
N MET A 48 8.22 7.85 4.87
CA MET A 48 7.69 7.16 6.06
C MET A 48 6.37 7.78 6.52
N ILE A 49 6.30 9.11 6.57
CA ILE A 49 5.06 9.84 6.92
C ILE A 49 3.96 9.56 5.89
N ALA A 50 4.29 9.67 4.59
CA ALA A 50 3.33 9.41 3.52
C ALA A 50 2.77 7.98 3.56
N THR A 51 3.63 6.99 3.87
CA THR A 51 3.23 5.58 3.99
C THR A 51 2.26 5.37 5.16
N ILE A 52 2.53 5.98 6.32
CA ILE A 52 1.63 5.91 7.48
C ILE A 52 0.29 6.59 7.16
N MET A 53 0.32 7.78 6.55
CA MET A 53 -0.89 8.47 6.12
C MET A 53 -1.72 7.64 5.14
N ALA A 54 -1.08 7.03 4.15
CA ALA A 54 -1.75 6.13 3.20
C ALA A 54 -2.42 4.95 3.92
N GLY A 55 -1.74 4.33 4.89
CA GLY A 55 -2.32 3.27 5.72
C GLY A 55 -3.55 3.73 6.50
N VAL A 56 -3.50 4.90 7.13
CA VAL A 56 -4.64 5.49 7.83
C VAL A 56 -5.80 5.75 6.87
N PHE A 57 -5.54 6.31 5.69
CA PHE A 57 -6.58 6.53 4.68
C PHE A 57 -7.22 5.20 4.22
N LEU A 58 -6.42 4.16 3.98
CA LEU A 58 -6.95 2.84 3.60
C LEU A 58 -7.83 2.23 4.69
N ILE A 59 -7.46 2.37 5.96
CA ILE A 59 -8.29 1.94 7.09
C ILE A 59 -9.61 2.72 7.12
N LEU A 60 -9.56 4.04 6.99
CA LEU A 60 -10.77 4.88 6.97
C LEU A 60 -11.69 4.52 5.80
N LEU A 61 -11.14 4.37 4.60
CA LEU A 61 -11.91 3.95 3.42
C LEU A 61 -12.56 2.58 3.61
N GLY A 62 -11.87 1.64 4.28
CA GLY A 62 -12.41 0.34 4.66
C GLY A 62 -13.56 0.46 5.66
N LEU A 63 -13.39 1.25 6.73
CA LEU A 63 -14.42 1.47 7.76
C LEU A 63 -15.68 2.14 7.20
N PHE A 64 -15.51 3.13 6.32
CA PHE A 64 -16.63 3.81 5.66
C PHE A 64 -17.18 3.05 4.44
N HIS A 65 -16.66 1.86 4.13
CA HIS A 65 -17.09 1.03 2.99
C HIS A 65 -17.00 1.76 1.63
N LEU A 66 -16.06 2.71 1.50
CA LEU A 66 -15.88 3.54 0.30
C LEU A 66 -15.14 2.83 -0.83
N GLY A 67 -14.81 1.55 -0.67
CA GLY A 67 -14.16 0.73 -1.72
C GLY A 67 -14.99 0.57 -2.99
N THR A 68 -16.32 0.69 -2.90
CA THR A 68 -17.22 0.65 -4.08
C THR A 68 -17.01 1.84 -5.01
N ILE A 69 -16.47 2.95 -4.51
CA ILE A 69 -16.22 4.16 -5.30
C ILE A 69 -15.13 3.94 -6.35
N ILE A 70 -14.23 2.98 -6.13
CA ILE A 70 -13.15 2.64 -7.08
C ILE A 70 -13.71 2.29 -8.47
N LYS A 71 -14.94 1.77 -8.55
CA LYS A 71 -15.62 1.46 -9.82
C LYS A 71 -15.88 2.70 -10.71
N TYR A 72 -15.86 3.91 -10.14
CA TYR A 72 -16.07 5.17 -10.87
C TYR A 72 -14.77 5.85 -11.30
N ILE A 73 -13.60 5.28 -10.94
CA ILE A 73 -12.32 5.76 -11.46
C ILE A 73 -12.20 5.26 -12.92
N PRO A 74 -12.08 6.18 -13.90
CA PRO A 74 -12.02 5.82 -15.31
C PRO A 74 -10.73 5.07 -15.67
#